data_AF-A0A3A8QKW7-F1
#
_entry.id   AF-A0A3A8QKW7-F1
#
_cell.length_a   1.000
_cell.length_b   1.000
_cell.length_c   1.000
_cell.angle_alpha   90.00
_cell.angle_beta   90.00
_cell.angle_gamma   90.00
#
_symmetry.space_group_name_H-M   'P 1'
#
loop_
_entity.id
_entity.type
_entity.pdbx_description
1 polymer ?
#
loop_
_entity_poly.entity_id
_entity_poly.type
_entity_poly.pdbx_seq_one_letter_code
_entity_poly.pdbx_strand_id
1 'polypeptide(L)'
;MAVRASDVSRIPGRRAGPAPLPDTPPGKPMVSWFDPAVLAKSGLKALLSGTFGRQADRRLLDAVARPQPLAFDYSVDDTGHPRDELWLDYVSDLGDGWDSTYAVASAVMAPQLALTDGSGATHVTRGGDVLVFGGDEVYPTASVAEYQSRTVVPYEEALNRRRHRPHLFAVPGNHDWYDGLVSFTRLFCQGRRSEGWRTQQRRSYFALRLPHGWWLLGTDMQLESDLDAPQVEFFQKVAGQMRGTDRVILCNAEPAWIKQQVTPRAGRGFLDNNIDFLEQRVLGKKVSVFLAGDLHHYRRHEDADGRQKIVAGGGGAFLHPTHLPKVDQRPGGFVQKASYPPQRTSRRLTWRNLAFTALNPWFGAFMGVVYTLLGWGVAANLNEGAVGAPSFREVINAALQSTGSLVLGAGVVLGTVAFADDRRGPLWRKTAGIMHGLAHLAVALLLTWGVSAVAAPLAAELQWSIRRDLFSGLLLLGGGALVGPLVVGVYLLLSLNVFSCHPNEAFSSLSIPDWKNFLRLHFDTEGHLTVYPVGFRRVPRRWKRGRSPEEPVWVPDPADTRATPPRLIEPPIVIGRTKALPVKPETGPPGPTDMMVDEHPPGGAV
;
A
#
# COMPACT_ATOMS: atom_id res chain seq x y z
N MET A 1 -18.02 33.79 36.29
CA MET A 1 -18.93 34.43 35.31
C MET A 1 -18.76 33.74 33.97
N ALA A 2 -19.80 33.04 33.51
CA ALA A 2 -19.84 32.41 32.20
C ALA A 2 -20.18 33.44 31.12
N VAL A 3 -19.51 33.40 29.97
CA VAL A 3 -19.92 34.14 28.77
C VAL A 3 -20.19 33.12 27.67
N ARG A 4 -21.46 33.11 27.22
CA ARG A 4 -21.99 32.25 26.16
C ARG A 4 -21.47 32.71 24.80
N ALA A 5 -21.04 31.77 23.98
CA ALA A 5 -20.75 31.98 22.57
C ALA A 5 -22.06 31.93 21.76
N SER A 6 -22.75 33.06 21.65
CA SER A 6 -23.85 33.23 20.71
C SER A 6 -24.04 34.71 20.41
N ASP A 7 -23.09 35.34 19.73
CA ASP A 7 -23.30 36.65 19.06
C ASP A 7 -22.13 36.99 18.15
N VAL A 8 -22.08 36.38 16.96
CA VAL A 8 -21.48 37.03 15.79
C VAL A 8 -22.32 36.67 14.57
N SER A 9 -23.32 37.49 14.28
CA SER A 9 -23.83 37.59 12.91
C SER A 9 -24.22 39.04 12.59
N ARG A 10 -23.76 39.47 11.41
CA ARG A 10 -24.32 40.49 10.48
C ARG A 10 -23.38 41.67 10.18
N ILE A 11 -22.49 41.44 9.23
CA ILE A 11 -22.04 42.48 8.29
C ILE A 11 -22.92 42.33 7.03
N PRO A 12 -23.57 43.39 6.51
CA PRO A 12 -24.38 43.31 5.30
C PRO A 12 -23.48 43.37 4.06
N GLY A 13 -22.92 42.22 3.67
CA GLY A 13 -22.27 42.01 2.40
C GLY A 13 -23.20 41.26 1.43
N ARG A 14 -23.25 41.71 0.18
CA ARG A 14 -23.94 41.06 -0.96
C ARG A 14 -24.07 39.55 -0.79
N ARG A 15 -25.30 39.01 -0.82
CA ARG A 15 -25.55 37.59 -1.06
C ARG A 15 -25.02 37.26 -2.46
N ALA A 16 -23.74 36.90 -2.55
CA ALA A 16 -23.28 36.10 -3.66
C ALA A 16 -24.17 34.85 -3.69
N GLY A 17 -24.81 34.57 -4.83
CA GLY A 17 -25.50 33.28 -5.00
C GLY A 17 -24.54 32.14 -4.67
N PRO A 18 -25.05 30.95 -4.29
CA PRO A 18 -24.18 29.82 -4.04
C PRO A 18 -23.24 29.65 -5.24
N ALA A 19 -21.93 29.61 -4.97
CA ALA A 19 -20.94 29.41 -6.02
C ALA A 19 -21.35 28.18 -6.85
N PRO A 20 -21.20 28.23 -8.19
CA PRO A 20 -21.49 27.08 -9.01
C PRO A 20 -20.69 25.90 -8.48
N LEU A 21 -21.40 24.78 -8.30
CA LEU A 21 -20.79 23.57 -7.79
C LEU A 21 -19.67 23.13 -8.73
N PRO A 22 -18.53 22.63 -8.23
CA PRO A 22 -17.41 22.26 -9.08
C PRO A 22 -17.80 21.16 -10.07
N ASP A 23 -17.31 21.30 -11.31
CA ASP A 23 -17.53 20.35 -12.41
C ASP A 23 -16.56 19.15 -12.38
N THR A 24 -15.49 19.26 -11.60
CA THR A 24 -14.51 18.20 -11.40
C THR A 24 -14.47 17.75 -9.94
N PRO A 25 -14.17 16.47 -9.67
CA PRO A 25 -14.04 15.99 -8.31
C PRO A 25 -12.94 16.74 -7.51
N PRO A 26 -13.11 16.90 -6.19
CA PRO A 26 -12.14 17.60 -5.34
C PRO A 26 -10.90 16.77 -4.99
N GLY A 27 -10.85 15.52 -5.43
CA GLY A 27 -9.84 14.55 -5.04
C GLY A 27 -8.44 14.80 -5.57
N LYS A 28 -7.44 14.28 -4.85
CA LYS A 28 -6.04 14.31 -5.29
C LYS A 28 -5.74 13.20 -6.29
N PRO A 29 -4.83 13.42 -7.26
CA PRO A 29 -4.31 12.35 -8.11
C PRO A 29 -3.51 11.33 -7.28
N MET A 30 -3.16 10.21 -7.93
CA MET A 30 -2.23 9.21 -7.38
C MET A 30 -0.97 9.89 -6.87
N VAL A 31 -0.41 9.38 -5.78
CA VAL A 31 0.87 9.86 -5.27
C VAL A 31 1.95 9.63 -6.33
N SER A 32 2.74 10.68 -6.56
CA SER A 32 3.95 10.60 -7.38
C SER A 32 5.09 10.09 -6.52
N TRP A 33 5.17 8.77 -6.37
CA TRP A 33 6.09 8.11 -5.42
C TRP A 33 7.57 8.39 -5.68
N PHE A 34 7.94 8.68 -6.92
CA PHE A 34 9.30 9.07 -7.32
C PHE A 34 9.51 10.58 -7.45
N ASP A 35 8.53 11.40 -7.05
CA ASP A 35 8.80 12.83 -6.87
C ASP A 35 9.85 13.01 -5.75
N PRO A 36 10.99 13.70 -6.00
CA PRO A 36 12.04 13.88 -5.01
C PRO A 36 11.57 14.47 -3.68
N ALA A 37 10.60 15.38 -3.70
CA ALA A 37 10.05 15.99 -2.49
C ALA A 37 9.20 14.98 -1.69
N VAL A 38 8.44 14.12 -2.40
CA VAL A 38 7.67 13.04 -1.78
C VAL A 38 8.61 12.00 -1.18
N LEU A 39 9.65 11.57 -1.91
CA LEU A 39 10.66 10.63 -1.40
C LEU A 39 11.33 11.18 -0.13
N ALA A 40 11.80 12.43 -0.16
CA ALA A 40 12.44 13.05 0.99
C ALA A 40 11.51 13.16 2.20
N LYS A 41 10.26 13.63 1.99
CA LYS A 41 9.29 13.79 3.07
C LYS A 41 8.86 12.46 3.67
N SER A 42 8.58 11.46 2.83
CA SER A 42 8.20 10.11 3.28
C SER A 42 9.36 9.42 3.99
N GLY A 43 10.59 9.54 3.47
CA GLY A 43 11.80 9.03 4.11
C GLY A 43 12.06 9.66 5.48
N LEU A 44 11.96 10.98 5.60
CA LEU A 44 12.10 11.67 6.88
C LEU A 44 11.04 11.23 7.89
N LYS A 45 9.76 11.13 7.46
CA LYS A 45 8.69 10.65 8.33
C LYS A 45 8.92 9.20 8.77
N ALA A 46 9.29 8.30 7.86
CA ALA A 46 9.59 6.92 8.21
C ALA A 46 10.74 6.82 9.23
N LEU A 47 11.80 7.62 9.07
CA LEU A 47 12.90 7.69 10.03
C LEU A 47 12.43 8.19 11.40
N LEU A 48 11.68 9.30 11.45
CA LEU A 48 11.16 9.86 12.69
C LEU A 48 10.18 8.92 13.39
N SER A 49 9.30 8.25 12.64
CA SER A 49 8.35 7.28 13.20
C SER A 49 9.07 6.03 13.71
N GLY A 50 10.11 5.56 13.01
CA GLY A 50 10.90 4.41 13.45
C GLY A 50 11.71 4.68 14.73
N THR A 51 12.23 5.89 14.91
CA THR A 51 13.03 6.26 16.10
C THR A 51 12.17 6.68 17.29
N PHE A 52 11.14 7.51 17.09
CA PHE A 52 10.31 8.06 18.16
C PHE A 52 9.01 7.30 18.41
N GLY A 53 8.46 6.60 17.41
CA GLY A 53 7.23 5.81 17.59
C GLY A 53 7.35 4.71 18.64
N ARG A 54 8.57 4.19 18.84
CA ARG A 54 8.90 3.19 19.88
C ARG A 54 8.70 3.70 21.30
N GLN A 55 8.84 5.00 21.55
CA GLN A 55 8.81 5.57 22.90
C GLN A 55 7.44 6.15 23.28
N ALA A 56 6.49 6.18 22.34
CA ALA A 56 5.17 6.78 22.51
C ALA A 56 4.05 5.84 22.04
N ASP A 57 4.12 4.55 22.40
CA ASP A 57 3.04 3.61 22.07
C ASP A 57 1.74 4.03 22.76
N ARG A 58 0.84 4.58 21.94
CA ARG A 58 -0.42 5.14 22.39
C ARG A 58 -1.47 4.07 22.72
N ARG A 59 -1.27 2.82 22.26
CA ARG A 59 -2.20 1.71 22.54
C ARG A 59 -2.30 1.43 24.03
N LEU A 60 -1.19 1.50 24.76
CA LEU A 60 -1.16 1.34 26.23
C LEU A 60 -2.01 2.42 26.92
N LEU A 61 -1.87 3.67 26.49
CA LEU A 61 -2.64 4.80 27.03
C LEU A 61 -4.13 4.66 26.69
N ASP A 62 -4.46 4.33 25.45
CA ASP A 62 -5.84 4.17 25.01
C ASP A 62 -6.50 2.93 25.65
N ALA A 63 -5.74 1.86 25.96
CA ALA A 63 -6.25 0.70 26.67
C ALA A 63 -6.76 1.03 28.09
N VAL A 64 -6.16 2.03 28.75
CA VAL A 64 -6.58 2.51 30.06
C VAL A 64 -7.61 3.63 29.93
N ALA A 65 -7.37 4.60 29.05
CA ALA A 65 -8.17 5.83 28.95
C ALA A 65 -9.48 5.65 28.17
N ARG A 66 -9.61 4.59 27.36
CA ARG A 66 -10.76 4.38 26.47
C ARG A 66 -11.35 2.98 26.66
N PRO A 67 -12.29 2.82 27.61
CA PRO A 67 -13.04 1.58 27.73
C PRO A 67 -13.85 1.34 26.45
N GLN A 68 -13.83 0.09 25.97
CA GLN A 68 -14.65 -0.38 24.87
C GLN A 68 -15.20 -1.77 25.22
N PRO A 69 -16.36 -2.17 24.68
CA PRO A 69 -16.86 -3.52 24.89
C PRO A 69 -15.86 -4.55 24.34
N LEU A 70 -15.84 -5.75 24.92
CA LEU A 70 -14.99 -6.85 24.43
C LEU A 70 -15.36 -7.25 23.00
N ALA A 71 -16.64 -7.13 22.63
CA ALA A 71 -17.09 -7.30 21.26
C ALA A 71 -18.29 -6.40 20.94
N PHE A 72 -18.38 -5.95 19.70
CA PHE A 72 -19.58 -5.32 19.18
C PHE A 72 -20.49 -6.39 18.59
N ASP A 73 -21.72 -6.49 19.09
CA ASP A 73 -22.64 -7.57 18.73
C ASP A 73 -23.48 -7.20 17.49
N TYR A 74 -23.22 -7.91 16.40
CA TYR A 74 -23.99 -7.90 15.15
C TYR A 74 -24.64 -9.28 14.89
N SER A 75 -24.66 -10.18 15.88
CA SER A 75 -25.42 -11.42 15.80
C SER A 75 -26.91 -11.20 16.05
N VAL A 76 -27.28 -10.01 16.53
CA VAL A 76 -28.66 -9.57 16.77
C VAL A 76 -28.97 -8.27 16.01
N ASP A 77 -30.25 -8.04 15.73
CA ASP A 77 -30.75 -6.81 15.11
C ASP A 77 -30.95 -5.70 16.16
N ASP A 78 -31.39 -4.53 15.70
CA ASP A 78 -31.60 -3.36 16.57
C ASP A 78 -32.74 -3.57 17.59
N THR A 79 -33.55 -4.62 17.42
CA THR A 79 -34.64 -5.02 18.34
C THR A 79 -34.23 -6.14 19.30
N GLY A 80 -32.99 -6.66 19.17
CA GLY A 80 -32.44 -7.73 20.00
C GLY A 80 -32.77 -9.14 19.52
N HIS A 81 -33.39 -9.31 18.35
CA HIS A 81 -33.63 -10.63 17.77
C HIS A 81 -32.39 -11.12 17.01
N PRO A 82 -32.10 -12.44 16.99
CA PRO A 82 -31.01 -12.97 16.17
C PRO A 82 -31.14 -12.56 14.71
N ARG A 83 -30.04 -12.13 14.09
CA ARG A 83 -30.01 -11.86 12.66
C ARG A 83 -29.86 -13.16 11.87
N ASP A 84 -30.74 -13.36 10.90
CA ASP A 84 -30.64 -14.50 9.98
C ASP A 84 -29.62 -14.26 8.87
N GLU A 85 -29.41 -13.01 8.46
CA GLU A 85 -28.54 -12.63 7.34
C GLU A 85 -27.69 -11.41 7.72
N LEU A 86 -26.45 -11.33 7.22
CA LEU A 86 -25.62 -10.14 7.32
C LEU A 86 -24.71 -9.97 6.10
N TRP A 87 -24.64 -8.74 5.59
CA TRP A 87 -23.66 -8.34 4.58
C TRP A 87 -22.57 -7.47 5.20
N LEU A 88 -21.31 -7.72 4.82
CA LEU A 88 -20.14 -6.97 5.28
C LEU A 88 -19.22 -6.67 4.09
N ASP A 89 -18.70 -5.45 4.00
CA ASP A 89 -17.71 -5.06 2.99
C ASP A 89 -16.32 -4.94 3.65
N TYR A 90 -15.27 -5.46 3.01
CA TYR A 90 -13.87 -5.35 3.43
C TYR A 90 -13.04 -4.68 2.33
N VAL A 91 -12.32 -3.62 2.69
CA VAL A 91 -11.47 -2.83 1.78
C VAL A 91 -10.14 -2.51 2.48
N SER A 92 -9.03 -2.64 1.79
CA SER A 92 -7.70 -2.28 2.32
C SER A 92 -6.86 -1.53 1.27
N ASP A 93 -5.83 -0.82 1.72
CA ASP A 93 -4.87 -0.06 0.89
C ASP A 93 -5.57 0.99 0.02
N LEU A 94 -6.18 1.97 0.67
CA LEU A 94 -6.99 3.01 0.05
C LEU A 94 -6.40 4.40 0.29
N GLY A 95 -6.88 5.39 -0.46
CA GLY A 95 -6.42 6.77 -0.25
C GLY A 95 -5.05 7.09 -0.84
N ASP A 96 -4.69 6.49 -1.98
CA ASP A 96 -3.54 6.92 -2.81
C ASP A 96 -3.96 7.89 -3.91
N GLY A 97 -5.05 7.63 -4.64
CA GLY A 97 -5.56 8.57 -5.63
C GLY A 97 -7.07 8.49 -5.80
N TRP A 98 -7.67 9.63 -6.17
CA TRP A 98 -9.12 9.81 -6.28
C TRP A 98 -9.80 8.73 -7.10
N ASP A 99 -9.41 8.57 -8.37
CA ASP A 99 -10.10 7.65 -9.28
C ASP A 99 -10.17 6.22 -8.76
N SER A 100 -9.05 5.74 -8.18
CA SER A 100 -8.95 4.40 -7.62
C SER A 100 -9.84 4.25 -6.39
N THR A 101 -9.66 5.14 -5.40
CA THR A 101 -10.41 5.10 -4.15
C THR A 101 -11.90 5.31 -4.38
N TYR A 102 -12.27 6.31 -5.19
CA TYR A 102 -13.67 6.66 -5.44
C TYR A 102 -14.41 5.60 -6.25
N ALA A 103 -13.75 4.92 -7.20
CA ALA A 103 -14.36 3.82 -7.92
C ALA A 103 -14.69 2.63 -7.01
N VAL A 104 -13.77 2.26 -6.11
CA VAL A 104 -14.01 1.22 -5.11
C VAL A 104 -15.09 1.68 -4.14
N ALA A 105 -14.98 2.90 -3.59
CA ALA A 105 -15.96 3.47 -2.67
C ALA A 105 -17.38 3.50 -3.28
N SER A 106 -17.52 3.87 -4.56
CA SER A 106 -18.81 3.91 -5.26
C SER A 106 -19.50 2.54 -5.33
N ALA A 107 -18.75 1.47 -5.59
CA ALA A 107 -19.30 0.12 -5.59
C ALA A 107 -19.54 -0.39 -4.17
N VAL A 108 -18.59 -0.13 -3.27
CA VAL A 108 -18.71 -0.46 -1.85
C VAL A 108 -19.92 0.20 -1.25
N MET A 109 -20.30 1.42 -1.66
CA MET A 109 -21.43 2.21 -1.14
C MET A 109 -22.72 2.10 -1.98
N ALA A 110 -22.72 1.31 -3.04
CA ALA A 110 -23.94 1.03 -3.79
C ALA A 110 -24.91 0.18 -2.94
N PRO A 111 -26.23 0.40 -3.00
CA PRO A 111 -27.19 -0.40 -2.24
C PRO A 111 -27.21 -1.86 -2.71
N GLN A 112 -27.05 -2.08 -4.03
CA GLN A 112 -26.94 -3.39 -4.66
C GLN A 112 -25.97 -3.32 -5.84
N LEU A 113 -25.35 -4.46 -6.17
CA LEU A 113 -24.52 -4.63 -7.36
C LEU A 113 -24.89 -5.92 -8.07
N ALA A 114 -25.07 -5.86 -9.39
CA ALA A 114 -25.09 -7.03 -10.25
C ALA A 114 -23.68 -7.30 -10.77
N LEU A 115 -23.08 -8.41 -10.35
CA LEU A 115 -21.69 -8.75 -10.61
C LEU A 115 -21.60 -10.01 -11.46
N THR A 116 -21.01 -9.89 -12.64
CA THR A 116 -20.77 -11.04 -13.52
C THR A 116 -19.46 -11.74 -13.15
N ASP A 117 -19.43 -13.06 -13.10
CA ASP A 117 -18.20 -13.85 -12.99
C ASP A 117 -17.60 -14.24 -14.36
N GLY A 118 -16.50 -15.01 -14.33
CA GLY A 118 -15.81 -15.48 -15.53
C GLY A 118 -16.61 -16.47 -16.39
N SER A 119 -17.68 -17.08 -15.86
CA SER A 119 -18.59 -17.95 -16.61
C SER A 119 -19.72 -17.19 -17.30
N GLY A 120 -19.93 -15.91 -16.92
CA GLY A 120 -21.04 -15.08 -17.39
C GLY A 120 -22.25 -15.10 -16.46
N ALA A 121 -22.24 -15.89 -15.38
CA ALA A 121 -23.29 -15.86 -14.37
C ALA A 121 -23.31 -14.52 -13.63
N THR A 122 -24.51 -13.99 -13.39
CA THR A 122 -24.72 -12.71 -12.69
C THR A 122 -25.17 -12.97 -11.26
N HIS A 123 -24.44 -12.38 -10.32
CA HIS A 123 -24.69 -12.47 -8.89
C HIS A 123 -25.13 -11.11 -8.38
N VAL A 124 -26.34 -11.02 -7.81
CA VAL A 124 -26.83 -9.79 -7.18
C VAL A 124 -26.39 -9.78 -5.73
N THR A 125 -25.65 -8.74 -5.34
CA THR A 125 -25.13 -8.58 -3.97
C THR A 125 -25.67 -7.30 -3.35
N ARG A 126 -25.78 -7.27 -2.02
CA ARG A 126 -26.25 -6.11 -1.26
C ARG A 126 -25.09 -5.40 -0.60
N GLY A 127 -25.22 -4.08 -0.42
CA GLY A 127 -24.29 -3.30 0.36
C GLY A 127 -24.20 -3.79 1.80
N GLY A 128 -22.98 -3.91 2.36
CA GLY A 128 -22.78 -4.33 3.74
C GLY A 128 -23.30 -3.32 4.76
N ASP A 129 -23.89 -3.85 5.84
CA ASP A 129 -24.26 -3.08 7.04
C ASP A 129 -23.01 -2.70 7.84
N VAL A 130 -21.98 -3.54 7.74
CA VAL A 130 -20.65 -3.34 8.33
C VAL A 130 -19.65 -3.12 7.21
N LEU A 131 -18.79 -2.12 7.39
CA LEU A 131 -17.63 -1.85 6.54
C LEU A 131 -16.37 -2.01 7.39
N VAL A 132 -15.39 -2.74 6.88
CA VAL A 132 -14.09 -2.92 7.50
C VAL A 132 -13.02 -2.32 6.59
N PHE A 133 -12.30 -1.33 7.11
CA PHE A 133 -11.02 -0.90 6.55
C PHE A 133 -9.89 -1.75 7.15
N GLY A 134 -9.13 -2.37 6.26
CA GLY A 134 -8.24 -3.46 6.59
C GLY A 134 -6.76 -3.09 6.63
N GLY A 135 -6.40 -1.81 6.79
CA GLY A 135 -5.02 -1.33 6.71
C GLY A 135 -4.81 -0.24 5.65
N ASP A 136 -3.85 0.64 5.93
CA ASP A 136 -3.37 1.71 5.05
C ASP A 136 -4.52 2.54 4.46
N GLU A 137 -5.18 3.30 5.33
CA GLU A 137 -6.30 4.15 4.92
C GLU A 137 -5.87 5.51 4.36
N VAL A 138 -4.57 5.74 4.14
CA VAL A 138 -4.03 6.99 3.56
C VAL A 138 -2.62 6.83 3.00
N TYR A 139 -2.34 7.51 1.88
CA TYR A 139 -0.99 7.68 1.34
C TYR A 139 -0.64 9.14 1.04
N PRO A 140 0.64 9.53 1.00
CA PRO A 140 1.80 8.69 1.34
C PRO A 140 2.03 8.58 2.85
N THR A 141 1.50 9.50 3.65
CA THR A 141 1.71 9.50 5.11
C THR A 141 0.51 10.09 5.82
N ALA A 142 0.21 9.57 7.01
CA ALA A 142 -0.90 10.04 7.82
C ALA A 142 -0.85 11.55 8.12
N SER A 143 -2.02 12.18 7.95
CA SER A 143 -2.42 13.45 8.54
C SER A 143 -3.93 13.62 8.33
N VAL A 144 -4.59 14.40 9.18
CA VAL A 144 -6.03 14.69 9.04
C VAL A 144 -6.37 15.21 7.63
N ALA A 145 -5.54 16.08 7.05
CA ALA A 145 -5.78 16.65 5.72
C ALA A 145 -5.65 15.61 4.60
N GLU A 146 -4.67 14.70 4.68
CA GLU A 146 -4.53 13.62 3.71
C GLU A 146 -5.70 12.63 3.81
N TYR A 147 -6.08 12.20 5.02
CA TYR A 147 -7.27 11.35 5.20
C TYR A 147 -8.54 11.99 4.64
N GLN A 148 -8.76 13.28 4.93
CA GLN A 148 -9.94 13.98 4.46
C GLN A 148 -10.01 13.97 2.93
N SER A 149 -8.94 14.40 2.27
CA SER A 149 -8.91 14.52 0.81
C SER A 149 -8.82 13.20 0.06
N ARG A 150 -8.25 12.15 0.65
CA ARG A 150 -7.97 10.88 -0.03
C ARG A 150 -8.87 9.72 0.35
N THR A 151 -9.55 9.80 1.49
CA THR A 151 -10.34 8.68 2.05
C THR A 151 -11.73 9.10 2.48
N VAL A 152 -11.85 10.11 3.35
CA VAL A 152 -13.15 10.53 3.89
C VAL A 152 -14.03 11.10 2.79
N VAL A 153 -13.59 12.17 2.11
CA VAL A 153 -14.37 12.82 1.05
C VAL A 153 -14.76 11.85 -0.07
N PRO A 154 -13.85 11.00 -0.60
CA PRO A 154 -14.24 10.01 -1.61
C PRO A 154 -15.38 9.10 -1.18
N TYR A 155 -15.38 8.60 0.06
CA TYR A 155 -16.42 7.71 0.53
C TYR A 155 -17.71 8.44 0.93
N GLU A 156 -17.62 9.66 1.48
CA GLU A 156 -18.78 10.51 1.73
C GLU A 156 -19.52 10.85 0.43
N GLU A 157 -18.78 11.22 -0.61
CA GLU A 157 -19.33 11.55 -1.91
C GLU A 157 -19.79 10.31 -2.72
N ALA A 158 -19.30 9.12 -2.34
CA ALA A 158 -19.72 7.84 -2.95
C ALA A 158 -21.00 7.27 -2.33
N LEU A 159 -21.41 7.73 -1.13
CA LEU A 159 -22.60 7.19 -0.47
C LEU A 159 -23.85 7.43 -1.32
N ASN A 160 -24.44 6.33 -1.79
CA ASN A 160 -25.73 6.38 -2.45
C ASN A 160 -26.82 6.68 -1.39
N ARG A 161 -27.68 7.68 -1.63
CA ARG A 161 -28.71 8.07 -0.65
C ARG A 161 -29.78 7.00 -0.38
N ARG A 162 -29.89 5.97 -1.24
CA ARG A 162 -30.75 4.80 -1.02
C ARG A 162 -30.14 3.76 -0.08
N ARG A 163 -28.88 3.95 0.33
CA ARG A 163 -28.17 3.10 1.28
C ARG A 163 -28.07 3.81 2.63
N HIS A 164 -28.26 3.06 3.71
CA HIS A 164 -27.93 3.55 5.03
C HIS A 164 -26.40 3.64 5.22
N ARG A 165 -25.96 4.46 6.17
CA ARG A 165 -24.54 4.59 6.52
C ARG A 165 -24.06 3.31 7.22
N PRO A 166 -23.08 2.57 6.66
CA PRO A 166 -22.55 1.38 7.33
C PRO A 166 -21.86 1.74 8.64
N HIS A 167 -21.76 0.76 9.53
CA HIS A 167 -20.87 0.82 10.68
C HIS A 167 -19.45 0.51 10.24
N LEU A 168 -18.55 1.48 10.41
CA LEU A 168 -17.15 1.37 10.03
C LEU A 168 -16.30 0.92 11.21
N PHE A 169 -15.51 -0.12 10.96
CA PHE A 169 -14.36 -0.52 11.75
C PHE A 169 -13.10 -0.44 10.89
N ALA A 170 -11.96 -0.13 11.49
CA ALA A 170 -10.70 0.05 10.81
C ALA A 170 -9.55 -0.57 11.61
N VAL A 171 -8.56 -1.12 10.91
CA VAL A 171 -7.29 -1.60 11.46
C VAL A 171 -6.18 -0.78 10.82
N PRO A 172 -5.27 -0.14 11.59
CA PRO A 172 -4.22 0.67 10.99
C PRO A 172 -3.13 -0.17 10.32
N GLY A 173 -2.67 0.29 9.17
CA GLY A 173 -1.45 -0.17 8.51
C GLY A 173 -0.24 0.72 8.82
N ASN A 174 0.89 0.45 8.17
CA ASN A 174 2.14 1.17 8.41
C ASN A 174 2.03 2.66 8.01
N HIS A 175 1.26 3.00 6.97
CA HIS A 175 1.10 4.39 6.55
C HIS A 175 0.26 5.23 7.52
N ASP A 176 -0.65 4.59 8.26
CA ASP A 176 -1.46 5.20 9.31
C ASP A 176 -0.63 5.52 10.57
N TRP A 177 0.43 4.75 10.81
CA TRP A 177 1.35 4.90 11.95
C TRP A 177 2.37 6.04 11.78
N TYR A 178 2.54 6.61 10.58
CA TYR A 178 3.56 7.64 10.33
C TYR A 178 3.35 8.98 11.06
N ASP A 179 2.19 9.20 11.70
CA ASP A 179 1.98 10.34 12.60
C ASP A 179 1.82 9.94 14.08
N GLY A 180 2.18 8.71 14.44
CA GLY A 180 1.97 8.16 15.78
C GLY A 180 0.51 7.78 16.05
N LEU A 181 -0.23 7.39 15.01
CA LEU A 181 -1.63 6.96 15.05
C LEU A 181 -2.63 8.05 15.49
N VAL A 182 -2.20 9.32 15.47
CA VAL A 182 -3.00 10.46 15.98
C VAL A 182 -4.22 10.69 15.09
N SER A 183 -4.00 10.78 13.78
CA SER A 183 -5.08 11.07 12.84
C SER A 183 -6.04 9.90 12.71
N PHE A 184 -5.51 8.66 12.67
CA PHE A 184 -6.31 7.43 12.66
C PHE A 184 -7.27 7.39 13.86
N THR A 185 -6.72 7.52 15.08
CA THR A 185 -7.52 7.47 16.31
C THR A 185 -8.56 8.59 16.38
N ARG A 186 -8.27 9.77 15.82
CA ARG A 186 -9.23 10.88 15.75
C ARG A 186 -10.41 10.59 14.82
N LEU A 187 -10.16 9.92 13.70
CA LEU A 187 -11.16 9.66 12.67
C LEU A 187 -11.98 8.41 12.97
N PHE A 188 -11.31 7.31 13.32
CA PHE A 188 -11.94 5.99 13.40
C PHE A 188 -12.31 5.60 14.84
N CYS A 189 -11.57 6.06 15.84
CA CYS A 189 -11.70 5.58 17.23
C CYS A 189 -12.48 6.52 18.18
N GLN A 190 -13.34 7.39 17.65
CA GLN A 190 -14.07 8.40 18.43
C GLN A 190 -15.60 8.26 18.39
N GLY A 191 -16.15 7.20 17.80
CA GLY A 191 -17.60 7.02 17.72
C GLY A 191 -18.29 8.12 16.89
N ARG A 192 -17.66 8.53 15.78
CA ARG A 192 -18.08 9.67 14.97
C ARG A 192 -19.09 9.25 13.92
N ARG A 193 -19.97 10.17 13.56
CA ARG A 193 -20.85 10.06 12.39
C ARG A 193 -20.31 10.97 11.29
N SER A 194 -19.82 10.38 10.21
CA SER A 194 -19.48 11.09 8.96
C SER A 194 -20.68 11.06 8.01
N GLU A 195 -20.58 11.70 6.85
CA GLU A 195 -21.63 11.60 5.83
C GLU A 195 -21.66 10.21 5.20
N GLY A 196 -20.54 9.49 5.16
CA GLY A 196 -20.39 8.17 4.54
C GLY A 196 -20.61 6.98 5.48
N TRP A 197 -20.30 7.10 6.78
CA TRP A 197 -20.31 5.97 7.72
C TRP A 197 -20.50 6.41 9.19
N ARG A 198 -20.61 5.43 10.10
CA ARG A 198 -20.59 5.63 11.55
C ARG A 198 -19.52 4.77 12.19
N THR A 199 -18.62 5.34 12.97
CA THR A 199 -17.60 4.55 13.68
C THR A 199 -18.09 4.15 15.07
N GLN A 200 -17.60 3.02 15.58
CA GLN A 200 -17.99 2.47 16.89
C GLN A 200 -16.78 2.18 17.79
N GLN A 201 -15.66 1.75 17.19
CA GLN A 201 -14.45 1.39 17.95
C GLN A 201 -13.89 2.58 18.73
N ARG A 202 -13.19 2.29 19.83
CA ARG A 202 -12.48 3.29 20.65
C ARG A 202 -10.97 3.07 20.68
N ARG A 203 -10.52 1.90 20.23
CA ARG A 203 -9.13 1.49 20.08
C ARG A 203 -8.84 1.12 18.63
N SER A 204 -7.57 0.91 18.31
CA SER A 204 -7.11 0.53 16.96
C SER A 204 -7.32 -0.94 16.61
N TYR A 205 -7.74 -1.75 17.58
CA TYR A 205 -8.15 -3.14 17.42
C TYR A 205 -9.58 -3.34 17.94
N PHE A 206 -10.26 -4.36 17.42
CA PHE A 206 -11.66 -4.64 17.73
C PHE A 206 -12.02 -6.11 17.54
N ALA A 207 -13.18 -6.50 18.10
CA ALA A 207 -13.81 -7.78 17.84
C ALA A 207 -15.30 -7.56 17.54
N LEU A 208 -15.80 -8.25 16.52
CA LEU A 208 -17.21 -8.29 16.15
C LEU A 208 -17.74 -9.69 16.39
N ARG A 209 -18.88 -9.79 17.05
CA ARG A 209 -19.68 -11.01 17.10
C ARG A 209 -20.69 -10.96 15.96
N LEU A 210 -20.68 -11.94 15.09
CA LEU A 210 -21.49 -12.01 13.88
C LEU A 210 -22.52 -13.14 13.99
N PRO A 211 -23.52 -13.18 13.10
CA PRO A 211 -24.51 -14.26 13.08
C PRO A 211 -23.87 -15.64 12.93
N HIS A 212 -24.61 -16.67 13.32
CA HIS A 212 -24.25 -18.08 13.07
C HIS A 212 -22.89 -18.52 13.63
N GLY A 213 -22.47 -17.93 14.75
CA GLY A 213 -21.23 -18.29 15.46
C GLY A 213 -19.96 -17.82 14.76
N TRP A 214 -20.07 -16.81 13.88
CA TRP A 214 -18.91 -16.15 13.29
C TRP A 214 -18.41 -15.01 14.17
N TRP A 215 -17.11 -14.79 14.12
CA TRP A 215 -16.43 -13.67 14.75
C TRP A 215 -15.47 -13.02 13.76
N LEU A 216 -15.32 -11.70 13.83
CA LEU A 216 -14.30 -10.97 13.08
C LEU A 216 -13.41 -10.22 14.06
N LEU A 217 -12.11 -10.48 14.00
CA LEU A 217 -11.11 -9.85 14.86
C LEU A 217 -10.19 -8.97 14.02
N GLY A 218 -10.05 -7.70 14.37
CA GLY A 218 -9.14 -6.76 13.73
C GLY A 218 -7.97 -6.41 14.64
N THR A 219 -6.73 -6.67 14.22
CA THR A 219 -5.52 -6.53 15.05
C THR A 219 -4.64 -5.35 14.62
N ASP A 220 -4.13 -4.57 15.57
CA ASP A 220 -3.15 -3.51 15.31
C ASP A 220 -1.73 -4.03 15.59
N MET A 221 -0.96 -4.26 14.52
CA MET A 221 0.39 -4.82 14.60
C MET A 221 1.50 -3.76 14.55
N GLN A 222 1.22 -2.45 14.54
CA GLN A 222 2.27 -1.42 14.46
C GLN A 222 3.23 -1.54 13.26
N LEU A 223 4.30 -0.72 13.27
CA LEU A 223 5.39 -0.74 12.28
C LEU A 223 6.31 -1.98 12.40
N GLU A 224 6.35 -2.63 13.56
CA GLU A 224 7.24 -3.80 13.79
C GLU A 224 6.53 -5.16 13.72
N SER A 225 5.23 -5.14 13.38
CA SER A 225 4.36 -6.31 13.36
C SER A 225 4.18 -6.96 14.74
N ASP A 226 4.03 -6.15 15.80
CA ASP A 226 3.97 -6.58 17.20
C ASP A 226 2.63 -6.28 17.91
N LEU A 227 2.14 -7.25 18.70
CA LEU A 227 0.94 -7.12 19.54
C LEU A 227 1.38 -6.76 20.96
N ASP A 228 0.89 -5.64 21.49
CA ASP A 228 1.12 -5.26 22.87
C ASP A 228 0.34 -6.14 23.86
N ALA A 229 0.85 -6.24 25.10
CA ALA A 229 0.25 -7.05 26.15
C ALA A 229 -1.25 -6.77 26.39
N PRO A 230 -1.74 -5.51 26.41
CA PRO A 230 -3.17 -5.24 26.57
C PRO A 230 -4.03 -5.78 25.43
N GLN A 231 -3.51 -5.80 24.20
CA GLN A 231 -4.22 -6.34 23.05
C GLN A 231 -4.25 -7.87 23.09
N VAL A 232 -3.17 -8.52 23.53
CA VAL A 232 -3.16 -9.96 23.80
C VAL A 232 -4.20 -10.32 24.86
N GLU A 233 -4.22 -9.61 25.99
CA GLU A 233 -5.19 -9.83 27.07
C GLU A 233 -6.63 -9.62 26.58
N PHE A 234 -6.85 -8.59 25.75
CA PHE A 234 -8.15 -8.34 25.12
C PHE A 234 -8.61 -9.54 24.29
N PHE A 235 -7.76 -10.06 23.40
CA PHE A 235 -8.12 -11.20 22.56
C PHE A 235 -8.25 -12.52 23.33
N GLN A 236 -7.51 -12.71 24.42
CA GLN A 236 -7.71 -13.84 25.33
C GLN A 236 -9.11 -13.79 25.98
N LYS A 237 -9.55 -12.61 26.44
CA LYS A 237 -10.90 -12.43 26.99
C LYS A 237 -11.98 -12.68 25.95
N VAL A 238 -11.77 -12.21 24.72
CA VAL A 238 -12.68 -12.45 23.58
C VAL A 238 -12.74 -13.95 23.24
N ALA A 239 -11.59 -14.63 23.15
CA ALA A 239 -11.53 -16.07 22.89
C ALA A 239 -12.25 -16.89 23.98
N GLY A 240 -12.20 -16.45 25.24
CA GLY A 240 -12.95 -17.06 26.35
C GLY A 240 -14.48 -16.98 26.21
N GLN A 241 -15.01 -16.09 25.36
CA GLN A 241 -16.44 -15.98 25.07
C GLN A 241 -16.88 -16.83 23.86
N MET A 242 -15.93 -17.39 23.10
CA MET A 242 -16.23 -18.16 21.90
C MET A 242 -16.59 -19.60 22.23
N ARG A 243 -17.67 -20.11 21.63
CA ARG A 243 -18.03 -21.53 21.72
C ARG A 243 -17.05 -22.40 20.94
N GLY A 244 -17.03 -23.70 21.20
CA GLY A 244 -16.16 -24.64 20.49
C GLY A 244 -16.38 -24.62 18.97
N THR A 245 -17.62 -24.45 18.52
CA THR A 245 -17.98 -24.46 17.09
C THR A 245 -17.86 -23.10 16.40
N ASP A 246 -17.52 -22.04 17.14
CA ASP A 246 -17.42 -20.70 16.58
C ASP A 246 -16.21 -20.58 15.65
N ARG A 247 -16.35 -19.74 14.62
CA ARG A 247 -15.34 -19.54 13.57
C ARG A 247 -14.86 -18.10 13.55
N VAL A 248 -13.59 -17.91 13.20
CA VAL A 248 -12.96 -16.60 13.20
C VAL A 248 -12.53 -16.18 11.79
N ILE A 249 -12.85 -14.93 11.45
CA ILE A 249 -12.22 -14.14 10.40
C ILE A 249 -11.17 -13.25 11.08
N LEU A 250 -9.90 -13.45 10.77
CA LEU A 250 -8.80 -12.66 11.30
C LEU A 250 -8.39 -11.60 10.27
N CYS A 251 -8.51 -10.34 10.64
CA CYS A 251 -8.22 -9.17 9.81
C CYS A 251 -6.95 -8.47 10.32
N ASN A 252 -5.90 -8.50 9.48
CA ASN A 252 -4.61 -7.89 9.77
C ASN A 252 -4.31 -6.85 8.68
N ALA A 253 -3.59 -5.78 9.01
CA ALA A 253 -3.14 -4.85 7.97
C ALA A 253 -2.22 -5.53 6.95
N GLU A 254 -1.29 -6.35 7.45
CA GLU A 254 -0.26 -6.97 6.63
C GLU A 254 -0.42 -8.49 6.53
N PRO A 255 -0.07 -9.11 5.39
CA PRO A 255 -0.12 -10.55 5.21
C PRO A 255 1.14 -11.17 5.81
N ALA A 256 1.22 -11.25 7.14
CA ALA A 256 2.41 -11.76 7.84
C ALA A 256 2.83 -13.15 7.34
N TRP A 257 1.87 -13.98 6.95
CA TRP A 257 2.11 -15.30 6.36
C TRP A 257 2.86 -15.28 5.01
N ILE A 258 2.90 -14.14 4.32
CA ILE A 258 3.76 -13.91 3.15
C ILE A 258 5.10 -13.32 3.61
N LYS A 259 5.09 -12.31 4.48
CA LYS A 259 6.32 -11.63 4.94
C LYS A 259 7.31 -12.61 5.60
N GLN A 260 6.81 -13.53 6.44
CA GLN A 260 7.60 -14.56 7.12
C GLN A 260 8.36 -15.50 6.14
N GLN A 261 7.81 -15.78 4.96
CA GLN A 261 8.44 -16.67 3.97
C GLN A 261 9.48 -15.96 3.11
N VAL A 262 9.30 -14.65 2.89
CA VAL A 262 10.21 -13.85 2.06
C VAL A 262 11.40 -13.36 2.85
N THR A 263 11.18 -13.00 4.12
CA THR A 263 12.22 -12.57 5.04
C THR A 263 12.05 -13.38 6.32
N PRO A 264 12.61 -14.60 6.40
CA PRO A 264 12.73 -15.32 7.66
C PRO A 264 13.67 -14.48 8.52
N ARG A 265 13.14 -13.66 9.44
CA ARG A 265 13.98 -12.91 10.37
C ARG A 265 14.69 -13.95 11.25
N ALA A 266 15.96 -14.22 10.94
CA ALA A 266 16.82 -15.01 11.80
C ALA A 266 16.89 -14.33 13.17
N GLY A 267 16.36 -14.99 14.19
CA GLY A 267 16.51 -14.57 15.60
C GLY A 267 15.26 -14.05 16.31
N ARG A 268 14.04 -14.13 15.74
CA ARG A 268 12.79 -13.89 16.49
C ARG A 268 12.15 -15.21 16.89
N GLY A 269 12.04 -15.46 18.19
CA GLY A 269 11.54 -16.73 18.74
C GLY A 269 10.02 -16.88 18.60
N PHE A 270 9.48 -18.03 19.03
CA PHE A 270 8.02 -18.32 19.00
C PHE A 270 7.18 -17.29 19.79
N LEU A 271 7.78 -16.58 20.75
CA LEU A 271 7.16 -15.48 21.51
C LEU A 271 7.08 -14.16 20.73
N ASP A 272 7.83 -14.00 19.62
CA ASP A 272 7.86 -12.79 18.79
C ASP A 272 7.05 -12.95 17.48
N ASN A 273 6.41 -14.12 17.27
CA ASN A 273 5.57 -14.44 16.12
C ASN A 273 4.08 -14.30 16.48
N ASN A 274 3.62 -13.06 16.57
CA ASN A 274 2.36 -12.72 17.22
C ASN A 274 1.08 -13.26 16.57
N ILE A 275 1.08 -13.48 15.24
CA ILE A 275 -0.08 -14.10 14.57
C ILE A 275 -0.11 -15.60 14.81
N ASP A 276 1.04 -16.29 14.78
CA ASP A 276 1.10 -17.71 15.12
C ASP A 276 0.75 -17.93 16.59
N PHE A 277 1.17 -17.03 17.47
CA PHE A 277 0.72 -17.01 18.87
C PHE A 277 -0.80 -16.82 18.98
N LEU A 278 -1.37 -15.81 18.31
CA LEU A 278 -2.81 -15.56 18.33
C LEU A 278 -3.59 -16.75 17.74
N GLU A 279 -3.15 -17.29 16.61
CA GLU A 279 -3.78 -18.44 15.94
C GLU A 279 -3.67 -19.72 16.79
N GLN A 280 -2.47 -20.08 17.24
CA GLN A 280 -2.21 -21.37 17.85
C GLN A 280 -2.49 -21.39 19.35
N ARG A 281 -2.18 -20.32 20.07
CA ARG A 281 -2.24 -20.26 21.54
C ARG A 281 -3.49 -19.56 22.07
N VAL A 282 -4.05 -18.59 21.34
CA VAL A 282 -5.22 -17.84 21.83
C VAL A 282 -6.52 -18.35 21.23
N LEU A 283 -6.60 -18.46 19.90
CA LEU A 283 -7.84 -18.81 19.19
C LEU A 283 -8.02 -20.33 19.05
N GLY A 284 -6.94 -21.10 19.09
CA GLY A 284 -6.93 -22.47 18.56
C GLY A 284 -7.22 -22.45 17.05
N LYS A 285 -7.27 -23.60 16.37
CA LYS A 285 -7.54 -23.69 14.92
C LYS A 285 -8.94 -23.19 14.44
N LYS A 286 -9.60 -22.27 15.17
CA LYS A 286 -10.88 -21.62 14.85
C LYS A 286 -10.79 -20.62 13.69
N VAL A 287 -9.60 -20.15 13.32
CA VAL A 287 -9.43 -19.19 12.21
C VAL A 287 -9.70 -19.89 10.89
N SER A 288 -10.80 -19.50 10.24
CA SER A 288 -11.24 -20.05 8.95
C SER A 288 -10.87 -19.14 7.78
N VAL A 289 -10.76 -17.83 8.03
CA VAL A 289 -10.42 -16.83 7.01
C VAL A 289 -9.40 -15.85 7.58
N PHE A 290 -8.33 -15.60 6.82
CA PHE A 290 -7.39 -14.53 7.06
C PHE A 290 -7.54 -13.48 5.96
N LEU A 291 -7.72 -12.23 6.36
CA LEU A 291 -7.81 -11.07 5.48
C LEU A 291 -6.64 -10.13 5.73
N ALA A 292 -6.00 -9.66 4.67
CA ALA A 292 -4.98 -8.62 4.77
C ALA A 292 -4.89 -7.71 3.52
N GLY A 293 -4.31 -6.54 3.73
CA GLY A 293 -3.88 -5.58 2.71
C GLY A 293 -2.37 -5.60 2.49
N ASP A 294 -1.73 -4.42 2.49
CA ASP A 294 -0.29 -4.10 2.34
C ASP A 294 0.31 -4.46 0.97
N LEU A 295 -0.19 -5.55 0.38
CA LEU A 295 0.08 -5.92 -0.99
C LEU A 295 -1.09 -5.49 -1.86
N HIS A 296 -0.85 -4.49 -2.72
CA HIS A 296 -1.91 -3.75 -3.40
C HIS A 296 -2.55 -4.48 -4.60
N HIS A 297 -2.94 -5.73 -4.40
CA HIS A 297 -3.55 -6.64 -5.36
C HIS A 297 -4.46 -7.63 -4.65
N TYR A 298 -5.18 -8.45 -5.41
CA TYR A 298 -5.89 -9.60 -4.83
C TYR A 298 -5.09 -10.87 -5.02
N ARG A 299 -5.03 -11.70 -3.99
CA ARG A 299 -4.42 -13.04 -4.03
C ARG A 299 -5.09 -13.96 -3.02
N ARG A 300 -5.57 -15.11 -3.48
CA ARG A 300 -6.22 -16.11 -2.62
C ARG A 300 -5.43 -17.40 -2.56
N HIS A 301 -5.29 -17.90 -1.34
CA HIS A 301 -4.74 -19.20 -1.00
C HIS A 301 -5.74 -20.00 -0.18
N GLU A 302 -5.73 -21.31 -0.38
CA GLU A 302 -6.65 -22.24 0.28
C GLU A 302 -5.91 -23.54 0.64
N ASP A 303 -6.18 -24.08 1.82
CA ASP A 303 -5.66 -25.37 2.27
C ASP A 303 -6.68 -26.52 2.09
N ALA A 304 -6.28 -27.75 2.43
CA ALA A 304 -7.12 -28.94 2.29
C ALA A 304 -8.35 -28.94 3.23
N ASP A 305 -8.31 -28.17 4.32
CA ASP A 305 -9.40 -28.04 5.28
C ASP A 305 -10.42 -26.97 4.86
N GLY A 306 -10.15 -26.24 3.77
CA GLY A 306 -10.99 -25.15 3.25
C GLY A 306 -10.73 -23.81 3.93
N ARG A 307 -9.66 -23.66 4.72
CA ARG A 307 -9.27 -22.36 5.29
C ARG A 307 -8.75 -21.45 4.20
N GLN A 308 -9.06 -20.16 4.32
CA GLN A 308 -8.76 -19.17 3.29
C GLN A 308 -7.73 -18.16 3.80
N LYS A 309 -6.70 -17.86 3.02
CA LYS A 309 -5.79 -16.72 3.21
C LYS A 309 -5.95 -15.78 2.02
N ILE A 310 -6.55 -14.63 2.22
CA ILE A 310 -6.91 -13.68 1.17
C ILE A 310 -6.19 -12.36 1.41
N VAL A 311 -5.37 -11.97 0.44
CA VAL A 311 -4.87 -10.60 0.29
C VAL A 311 -5.85 -9.85 -0.59
N ALA A 312 -6.33 -8.69 -0.15
CA ALA A 312 -7.28 -7.84 -0.87
C ALA A 312 -6.94 -6.35 -0.69
N GLY A 313 -5.74 -5.96 -1.14
CA GLY A 313 -5.21 -4.60 -1.03
C GLY A 313 -5.56 -3.67 -2.19
N GLY A 314 -6.72 -3.85 -2.78
CA GLY A 314 -7.08 -3.14 -4.01
C GLY A 314 -7.82 -1.83 -3.82
N GLY A 315 -7.88 -1.26 -2.62
CA GLY A 315 -8.85 -0.23 -2.24
C GLY A 315 -8.63 1.13 -2.88
N GLY A 316 -7.41 1.45 -3.28
CA GLY A 316 -7.06 2.74 -3.88
C GLY A 316 -5.59 2.92 -4.24
N ALA A 317 -4.70 2.21 -3.55
CA ALA A 317 -3.25 2.26 -3.73
C ALA A 317 -2.78 1.83 -5.12
N PHE A 318 -1.60 2.29 -5.56
CA PHE A 318 -0.99 1.83 -6.80
C PHE A 318 -0.87 0.30 -6.81
N LEU A 319 -1.02 -0.36 -7.95
CA LEU A 319 -0.96 -1.82 -8.03
C LEU A 319 0.43 -2.36 -7.62
N HIS A 320 0.49 -3.41 -6.81
CA HIS A 320 1.72 -4.22 -6.60
C HIS A 320 1.82 -5.40 -7.56
N PRO A 321 3.02 -5.96 -7.79
CA PRO A 321 3.16 -7.17 -8.60
C PRO A 321 2.44 -8.37 -7.98
N THR A 322 1.78 -9.19 -8.80
CA THR A 322 1.22 -10.48 -8.37
C THR A 322 2.15 -11.66 -8.63
N HIS A 323 3.14 -11.50 -9.51
CA HIS A 323 4.14 -12.54 -9.79
C HIS A 323 5.27 -12.58 -8.75
N LEU A 324 5.27 -11.64 -7.80
CA LEU A 324 6.16 -11.61 -6.64
C LEU A 324 5.38 -11.20 -5.38
N PRO A 325 5.81 -11.63 -4.19
CA PRO A 325 6.76 -12.73 -3.97
C PRO A 325 6.24 -14.06 -4.56
N LYS A 326 7.15 -14.98 -4.93
CA LYS A 326 6.80 -16.32 -5.44
C LYS A 326 6.36 -17.18 -4.26
N VAL A 327 5.05 -17.31 -4.08
CA VAL A 327 4.46 -18.01 -2.92
C VAL A 327 3.30 -18.88 -3.37
N ASP A 328 3.54 -19.73 -4.38
CA ASP A 328 2.49 -20.54 -5.00
C ASP A 328 2.03 -21.70 -4.08
N GLN A 329 2.96 -22.27 -3.31
CA GLN A 329 2.70 -23.24 -2.23
C GLN A 329 3.26 -22.70 -0.91
N ARG A 330 2.62 -23.04 0.21
CA ARG A 330 2.98 -22.53 1.55
C ARG A 330 3.01 -23.63 2.61
N PRO A 331 3.73 -23.40 3.73
CA PRO A 331 3.56 -24.17 4.95
C PRO A 331 2.09 -24.23 5.39
N GLY A 332 1.68 -25.38 5.94
CA GLY A 332 0.28 -25.64 6.30
C GLY A 332 -0.63 -26.03 5.13
N GLY A 333 -0.08 -26.35 3.96
CA GLY A 333 -0.83 -26.93 2.83
C GLY A 333 -1.61 -25.93 1.99
N PHE A 334 -1.40 -24.62 2.17
CA PHE A 334 -2.08 -23.58 1.40
C PHE A 334 -1.53 -23.50 -0.03
N VAL A 335 -2.42 -23.54 -1.01
CA VAL A 335 -2.11 -23.43 -2.44
C VAL A 335 -2.78 -22.19 -3.03
N GLN A 336 -2.07 -21.45 -3.87
CA GLN A 336 -2.63 -20.29 -4.56
C GLN A 336 -3.74 -20.73 -5.53
N LYS A 337 -4.92 -20.12 -5.41
CA LYS A 337 -6.07 -20.38 -6.28
C LYS A 337 -6.27 -19.29 -7.33
N ALA A 338 -6.09 -18.03 -6.95
CA ALA A 338 -6.28 -16.90 -7.86
C ALA A 338 -5.39 -15.70 -7.50
N SER A 339 -5.14 -14.84 -8.50
CA SER A 339 -4.52 -13.53 -8.32
C SER A 339 -5.10 -12.51 -9.31
N TYR A 340 -5.23 -11.26 -8.89
CA TYR A 340 -5.73 -10.19 -9.74
C TYR A 340 -4.82 -8.95 -9.65
N PRO A 341 -4.14 -8.57 -10.75
CA PRO A 341 -4.15 -9.21 -12.07
C PRO A 341 -3.54 -10.63 -12.08
N PRO A 342 -3.79 -11.43 -13.12
CA PRO A 342 -3.03 -12.65 -13.37
C PRO A 342 -1.53 -12.37 -13.42
N GLN A 343 -0.70 -13.29 -12.88
CA GLN A 343 0.76 -13.10 -12.81
C GLN A 343 1.40 -12.76 -14.17
N ARG A 344 0.91 -13.35 -15.27
CA ARG A 344 1.38 -13.04 -16.63
C ARG A 344 1.16 -11.57 -17.00
N THR A 345 -0.03 -11.03 -16.70
CA THR A 345 -0.36 -9.63 -16.90
C THR A 345 0.52 -8.74 -16.03
N SER A 346 0.72 -9.11 -14.76
CA SER A 346 1.62 -8.39 -13.86
C SER A 346 3.05 -8.32 -14.41
N ARG A 347 3.62 -9.42 -14.91
CA ARG A 347 4.95 -9.43 -15.57
C ARG A 347 4.98 -8.50 -16.78
N ARG A 348 3.93 -8.51 -17.61
CA ARG A 348 3.85 -7.61 -18.78
C ARG A 348 3.82 -6.14 -18.38
N LEU A 349 3.13 -5.80 -17.29
CA LEU A 349 3.06 -4.41 -16.81
C LEU A 349 4.42 -3.86 -16.39
N THR A 350 5.37 -4.71 -15.98
CA THR A 350 6.72 -4.27 -15.57
C THR A 350 7.48 -3.57 -16.69
N TRP A 351 7.24 -3.94 -17.95
CA TRP A 351 7.85 -3.32 -19.13
C TRP A 351 7.57 -1.83 -19.26
N ARG A 352 6.50 -1.34 -18.59
CA ARG A 352 6.22 0.10 -18.50
C ARG A 352 7.30 0.88 -17.75
N ASN A 353 8.18 0.22 -16.99
CA ASN A 353 9.36 0.86 -16.41
C ASN A 353 10.32 1.40 -17.48
N LEU A 354 10.28 0.93 -18.73
CA LEU A 354 11.06 1.56 -19.81
C LEU A 354 10.55 2.97 -20.15
N ALA A 355 9.31 3.30 -19.78
CA ALA A 355 8.74 4.64 -19.90
C ALA A 355 8.93 5.48 -18.62
N PHE A 356 9.88 5.12 -17.74
CA PHE A 356 10.08 5.77 -16.44
C PHE A 356 10.15 7.29 -16.55
N THR A 357 10.91 7.81 -17.51
CA THR A 357 11.08 9.24 -17.75
C THR A 357 9.73 9.95 -18.00
N ALA A 358 8.87 9.36 -18.81
CA ALA A 358 7.56 9.94 -19.13
C ALA A 358 6.58 9.84 -17.95
N LEU A 359 6.73 8.82 -17.10
CA LEU A 359 5.87 8.59 -15.94
C LEU A 359 6.29 9.43 -14.72
N ASN A 360 7.57 9.79 -14.60
CA ASN A 360 8.15 10.45 -13.43
C ASN A 360 8.92 11.73 -13.83
N PRO A 361 8.24 12.78 -14.32
CA PRO A 361 8.90 13.97 -14.88
C PRO A 361 9.73 14.74 -13.85
N TRP A 362 9.29 14.83 -12.59
CA TRP A 362 10.06 15.50 -11.53
C TRP A 362 11.31 14.73 -11.12
N PHE A 363 11.26 13.39 -11.18
CA PHE A 363 12.46 12.57 -11.05
C PHE A 363 13.41 12.81 -12.23
N GLY A 364 12.87 12.95 -13.44
CA GLY A 364 13.60 13.39 -14.63
C GLY A 364 14.34 14.71 -14.39
N ALA A 365 13.63 15.75 -13.96
CA ALA A 365 14.25 17.05 -13.65
C ALA A 365 15.39 16.91 -12.63
N PHE A 366 15.18 16.14 -11.55
CA PHE A 366 16.22 15.85 -10.56
C PHE A 366 17.45 15.16 -11.17
N MET A 367 17.24 14.11 -11.99
CA MET A 367 18.35 13.42 -12.66
C MET A 367 19.07 14.31 -13.66
N GLY A 368 18.35 15.23 -14.32
CA GLY A 368 18.96 16.27 -15.14
C GLY A 368 19.96 17.10 -14.35
N VAL A 369 19.58 17.58 -13.16
CA VAL A 369 20.48 18.34 -12.28
C VAL A 369 21.69 17.50 -11.86
N VAL A 370 21.49 16.25 -11.45
CA VAL A 370 22.59 15.34 -11.07
C VAL A 370 23.58 15.16 -12.23
N TYR A 371 23.10 14.92 -13.44
CA TYR A 371 23.93 14.74 -14.62
C TYR A 371 24.66 16.02 -15.03
N THR A 372 24.00 17.18 -14.92
CA THR A 372 24.67 18.48 -15.11
C THR A 372 25.78 18.67 -14.09
N LEU A 373 25.56 18.37 -12.80
CA LEU A 373 26.60 18.50 -11.78
C LEU A 373 27.80 17.56 -12.03
N LEU A 374 27.56 16.34 -12.50
CA LEU A 374 28.62 15.40 -12.85
C LEU A 374 29.46 15.86 -14.05
N GLY A 375 28.79 16.41 -15.07
CA GLY A 375 29.36 16.61 -16.40
C GLY A 375 29.72 18.06 -16.77
N TRP A 376 29.16 19.08 -16.10
CA TRP A 376 29.28 20.47 -16.56
C TRP A 376 30.69 21.03 -16.40
N GLY A 377 31.31 20.84 -15.23
CA GLY A 377 32.70 21.25 -15.01
C GLY A 377 33.69 20.53 -15.92
N VAL A 378 33.44 19.24 -16.18
CA VAL A 378 34.23 18.42 -17.11
C VAL A 378 34.09 18.95 -18.54
N ALA A 379 32.86 19.20 -19.01
CA ALA A 379 32.60 19.75 -20.34
C ALA A 379 33.20 21.14 -20.51
N ALA A 380 33.09 22.02 -19.50
CA ALA A 380 33.64 23.37 -19.55
C ALA A 380 35.17 23.35 -19.72
N ASN A 381 35.87 22.49 -18.96
CA ASN A 381 37.31 22.31 -19.05
C ASN A 381 37.72 21.74 -20.42
N LEU A 382 37.04 20.69 -20.90
CA LEU A 382 37.35 20.09 -22.21
C LEU A 382 37.13 21.05 -23.38
N ASN A 383 36.15 21.94 -23.28
CA ASN A 383 35.84 22.91 -24.32
C ASN A 383 36.78 24.14 -24.28
N GLU A 384 37.58 24.30 -23.24
CA GLU A 384 38.56 25.37 -23.12
C GLU A 384 39.69 25.18 -24.13
N GLY A 385 39.74 26.01 -25.18
CA GLY A 385 40.76 25.93 -26.23
C GLY A 385 40.62 24.73 -27.18
N ALA A 386 39.47 24.05 -27.20
CA ALA A 386 39.23 22.90 -28.06
C ALA A 386 39.28 23.25 -29.56
N VAL A 387 40.12 22.55 -30.32
CA VAL A 387 40.23 22.68 -31.79
C VAL A 387 39.36 21.63 -32.52
N GLY A 388 38.76 20.70 -31.77
CA GLY A 388 37.91 19.63 -32.28
C GLY A 388 37.18 18.88 -31.17
N ALA A 389 36.35 17.91 -31.54
CA ALA A 389 35.62 17.09 -30.58
C ALA A 389 36.58 16.26 -29.71
N PRO A 390 36.43 16.25 -28.37
CA PRO A 390 37.30 15.48 -27.51
C PRO A 390 37.10 13.98 -27.73
N SER A 391 38.18 13.23 -27.63
CA SER A 391 38.15 11.78 -27.52
C SER A 391 37.50 11.35 -26.20
N PHE A 392 36.88 10.17 -26.18
CA PHE A 392 36.28 9.64 -24.96
C PHE A 392 37.29 9.47 -23.81
N ARG A 393 38.57 9.20 -24.13
CA ARG A 393 39.65 9.10 -23.15
C ARG A 393 39.94 10.43 -22.46
N GLU A 394 39.89 11.54 -23.19
CA GLU A 394 40.06 12.88 -22.61
C GLU A 394 38.94 13.20 -21.63
N VAL A 395 37.69 12.81 -21.95
CA VAL A 395 36.55 12.97 -21.03
C VAL A 395 36.76 12.22 -19.72
N ILE A 396 37.21 10.95 -19.80
CA ILE A 396 37.53 10.16 -18.62
C ILE A 396 38.63 10.83 -17.79
N ASN A 397 39.73 11.24 -18.44
CA ASN A 397 40.85 11.88 -17.75
C ASN A 397 40.42 13.18 -17.06
N ALA A 398 39.65 14.02 -17.74
CA ALA A 398 39.13 15.27 -17.16
C ALA A 398 38.18 15.00 -15.98
N ALA A 399 37.33 13.98 -16.07
CA ALA A 399 36.48 13.57 -14.96
C ALA A 399 37.28 13.05 -13.75
N LEU A 400 38.37 12.30 -13.98
CA LEU A 400 39.24 11.79 -12.92
C LEU A 400 40.10 12.87 -12.27
N GLN A 401 40.43 13.94 -12.99
CA GLN A 401 41.15 15.10 -12.45
C GLN A 401 40.23 16.09 -11.71
N SER A 402 38.92 16.02 -11.97
CA SER A 402 37.90 16.84 -11.31
C SER A 402 37.55 16.25 -9.94
N THR A 403 38.11 16.81 -8.87
CA THR A 403 37.76 16.45 -7.48
C THR A 403 36.25 16.52 -7.23
N GLY A 404 35.56 17.53 -7.79
CA GLY A 404 34.10 17.67 -7.67
C GLY A 404 33.36 16.51 -8.33
N SER A 405 33.77 16.11 -9.54
CA SER A 405 33.16 14.97 -10.25
C SER A 405 33.43 13.65 -9.54
N LEU A 406 34.60 13.46 -8.93
CA LEU A 406 34.91 12.28 -8.13
C LEU A 406 34.01 12.18 -6.87
N VAL A 407 33.85 13.28 -6.14
CA VAL A 407 33.00 13.33 -4.93
C VAL A 407 31.53 13.07 -5.30
N LEU A 408 31.03 13.74 -6.34
CA LEU A 408 29.66 13.51 -6.83
C LEU A 408 29.47 12.09 -7.35
N GLY A 409 30.46 11.54 -8.07
CA GLY A 409 30.43 10.18 -8.58
C GLY A 409 30.38 9.14 -7.45
N ALA A 410 31.18 9.33 -6.40
CA ALA A 410 31.11 8.53 -5.19
C ALA A 410 29.74 8.65 -4.50
N GLY A 411 29.18 9.86 -4.44
CA GLY A 411 27.84 10.10 -3.91
C GLY A 411 26.75 9.34 -4.68
N VAL A 412 26.83 9.28 -6.01
CA VAL A 412 25.90 8.51 -6.86
C VAL A 412 26.02 7.00 -6.59
N VAL A 413 27.24 6.49 -6.47
CA VAL A 413 27.47 5.06 -6.15
C VAL A 413 26.93 4.73 -4.75
N LEU A 414 27.22 5.56 -3.74
CA LEU A 414 26.70 5.35 -2.39
C LEU A 414 25.17 5.45 -2.35
N GLY A 415 24.58 6.40 -3.06
CA GLY A 415 23.12 6.56 -3.18
C GLY A 415 22.45 5.35 -3.83
N THR A 416 23.04 4.80 -4.89
CA THR A 416 22.52 3.60 -5.58
C THR A 416 22.71 2.33 -4.75
N VAL A 417 23.78 2.23 -3.95
CA VAL A 417 23.95 1.16 -2.94
C VAL A 417 22.92 1.26 -1.82
N ALA A 418 22.60 2.47 -1.36
CA ALA A 418 21.55 2.70 -0.39
C ALA A 418 20.15 2.39 -0.96
N PHE A 419 19.94 2.67 -2.25
CA PHE A 419 18.69 2.37 -2.95
C PHE A 419 18.50 0.88 -3.24
N ALA A 420 19.57 0.10 -3.42
CA ALA A 420 19.47 -1.30 -3.81
C ALA A 420 18.79 -2.19 -2.75
N ASP A 421 17.98 -3.14 -3.21
CA ASP A 421 17.22 -4.09 -2.39
C ASP A 421 18.17 -5.04 -1.63
N ASP A 422 17.86 -5.33 -0.36
CA ASP A 422 18.61 -6.23 0.50
C ASP A 422 18.01 -7.62 0.65
N ARG A 423 16.91 -7.96 -0.05
CA ARG A 423 16.27 -9.30 -0.03
C ARG A 423 17.21 -10.48 -0.28
N ARG A 424 18.26 -10.28 -1.07
CA ARG A 424 19.28 -11.30 -1.38
C ARG A 424 20.55 -11.16 -0.51
N GLY A 425 20.47 -10.38 0.56
CA GLY A 425 21.54 -10.14 1.51
C GLY A 425 22.42 -8.92 1.18
N PRO A 426 23.33 -8.58 2.10
CA PRO A 426 24.12 -7.35 2.03
C PRO A 426 25.13 -7.32 0.87
N LEU A 427 25.63 -8.49 0.44
CA LEU A 427 26.52 -8.58 -0.72
C LEU A 427 25.81 -8.24 -2.02
N TRP A 428 24.57 -8.72 -2.20
CA TRP A 428 23.73 -8.36 -3.34
C TRP A 428 23.46 -6.85 -3.36
N ARG A 429 23.01 -6.28 -2.24
CA ARG A 429 22.76 -4.83 -2.15
C ARG A 429 23.98 -4.01 -2.59
N LYS A 430 25.17 -4.35 -2.10
CA LYS A 430 26.42 -3.68 -2.47
C LYS A 430 26.72 -3.84 -3.97
N THR A 431 26.69 -5.06 -4.48
CA THR A 431 27.07 -5.36 -5.87
C THR A 431 26.09 -4.77 -6.88
N ALA A 432 24.78 -4.99 -6.70
CA ALA A 432 23.73 -4.43 -7.56
C ALA A 432 23.74 -2.90 -7.53
N GLY A 433 23.89 -2.31 -6.34
CA GLY A 433 24.00 -0.86 -6.18
C GLY A 433 25.23 -0.27 -6.86
N ILE A 434 26.41 -0.85 -6.67
CA ILE A 434 27.63 -0.42 -7.37
C ILE A 434 27.45 -0.51 -8.88
N MET A 435 26.92 -1.62 -9.41
CA MET A 435 26.70 -1.77 -10.84
C MET A 435 25.69 -0.75 -11.38
N HIS A 436 24.63 -0.44 -10.63
CA HIS A 436 23.67 0.60 -10.98
C HIS A 436 24.31 1.99 -10.98
N GLY A 437 25.10 2.32 -9.96
CA GLY A 437 25.87 3.57 -9.89
C GLY A 437 26.88 3.71 -11.03
N LEU A 438 27.65 2.65 -11.32
CA LEU A 438 28.59 2.62 -12.43
C LEU A 438 27.88 2.79 -13.79
N ALA A 439 26.68 2.23 -13.96
CA ALA A 439 25.88 2.46 -15.16
C ALA A 439 25.50 3.95 -15.31
N HIS A 440 25.10 4.62 -14.22
CA HIS A 440 24.87 6.06 -14.24
C HIS A 440 26.13 6.86 -14.60
N LEU A 441 27.28 6.54 -14.00
CA LEU A 441 28.55 7.23 -14.29
C LEU A 441 28.99 7.03 -15.74
N ALA A 442 28.88 5.81 -16.28
CA ALA A 442 29.18 5.52 -17.68
C ALA A 442 28.29 6.33 -18.63
N VAL A 443 26.98 6.39 -18.37
CA VAL A 443 26.05 7.19 -19.18
C VAL A 443 26.32 8.68 -19.03
N ALA A 444 26.69 9.17 -17.83
CA ALA A 444 27.07 10.56 -17.63
C ALA A 444 28.32 10.93 -18.46
N LEU A 445 29.36 10.09 -18.46
CA LEU A 445 30.56 10.30 -19.29
C LEU A 445 30.24 10.28 -20.79
N LEU A 446 29.41 9.34 -21.25
CA LEU A 446 28.97 9.28 -22.65
C LEU A 446 28.15 10.51 -23.05
N LEU A 447 27.28 10.99 -22.16
CA LEU A 447 26.50 12.20 -22.39
C LEU A 447 27.41 13.44 -22.43
N THR A 448 28.35 13.57 -21.50
CA THR A 448 29.35 14.64 -21.50
C THR A 448 30.19 14.62 -22.77
N TRP A 449 30.61 13.44 -23.22
CA TRP A 449 31.33 13.28 -24.48
C TRP A 449 30.50 13.76 -25.67
N GLY A 450 29.25 13.29 -25.79
CA GLY A 450 28.34 13.70 -26.87
C GLY A 450 28.05 15.19 -26.85
N VAL A 451 27.80 15.78 -25.68
CA VAL A 451 27.57 17.23 -25.52
C VAL A 451 28.82 18.02 -25.91
N SER A 452 30.00 17.60 -25.47
CA SER A 452 31.26 18.29 -25.81
C SER A 452 31.58 18.17 -27.30
N ALA A 453 31.28 17.03 -27.93
CA ALA A 453 31.43 16.86 -29.37
C ALA A 453 30.49 17.78 -30.18
N VAL A 454 29.25 17.99 -29.71
CA VAL A 454 28.30 18.94 -30.32
C VAL A 454 28.69 20.40 -30.04
N ALA A 455 29.26 20.69 -28.86
CA ALA A 455 29.69 22.03 -28.49
C ALA A 455 31.03 22.45 -29.15
N ALA A 456 31.89 21.50 -29.55
CA ALA A 456 33.21 21.79 -30.10
C ALA A 456 33.18 22.65 -31.39
N PRO A 457 32.32 22.39 -32.40
CA PRO A 457 32.21 23.28 -33.57
C PRO A 457 31.76 24.71 -33.18
N LEU A 458 30.88 24.82 -32.18
CA LEU A 458 30.38 26.10 -31.67
C LEU A 458 31.46 26.83 -30.84
N ALA A 459 32.43 26.12 -30.27
CA ALA A 459 33.53 26.70 -29.50
C ALA A 459 34.48 27.52 -30.38
N ALA A 460 34.65 27.14 -31.65
CA ALA A 460 35.45 27.90 -32.61
C ALA A 460 34.81 29.26 -32.95
N GLU A 461 33.47 29.31 -33.06
CA GLU A 461 32.72 30.52 -33.39
C GLU A 461 32.48 31.44 -32.20
N LEU A 462 32.19 30.89 -31.02
CA LEU A 462 31.80 31.69 -29.85
C LEU A 462 32.96 32.13 -28.95
N GLN A 463 34.19 31.62 -29.15
CA GLN A 463 35.34 31.83 -28.26
C GLN A 463 34.94 31.64 -26.78
N TRP A 464 35.70 32.13 -25.79
CA TRP A 464 35.31 32.07 -24.38
C TRP A 464 33.99 32.80 -24.14
N SER A 465 32.87 32.09 -24.21
CA SER A 465 31.54 32.65 -24.04
C SER A 465 30.78 31.81 -23.03
N ILE A 466 30.33 32.47 -21.96
CA ILE A 466 29.39 31.94 -20.98
C ILE A 466 28.15 31.30 -21.64
N ARG A 467 27.82 31.71 -22.87
CA ARG A 467 26.73 31.15 -23.68
C ARG A 467 26.98 29.70 -24.08
N ARG A 468 28.21 29.32 -24.44
CA ARG A 468 28.59 27.95 -24.81
C ARG A 468 28.50 27.02 -23.61
N ASP A 469 29.05 27.45 -22.48
CA ASP A 469 29.05 26.63 -21.27
C ASP A 469 27.64 26.48 -20.70
N LEU A 470 26.82 27.55 -20.78
CA LEU A 470 25.41 27.48 -20.47
C LEU A 470 24.66 26.53 -21.43
N PHE A 471 24.95 26.57 -22.73
CA PHE A 471 24.35 25.66 -23.71
C PHE A 471 24.70 24.20 -23.43
N SER A 472 25.96 23.91 -23.11
CA SER A 472 26.40 22.57 -22.69
C SER A 472 25.69 22.12 -21.40
N GLY A 473 25.55 23.02 -20.43
CA GLY A 473 24.79 22.77 -19.21
C GLY A 473 23.31 22.45 -19.47
N LEU A 474 22.66 23.13 -20.42
CA LEU A 474 21.28 22.86 -20.82
C LEU A 474 21.13 21.52 -21.56
N LEU A 475 22.07 21.18 -22.44
CA LEU A 475 22.08 19.87 -23.11
C LEU A 475 22.31 18.73 -22.11
N LEU A 476 23.20 18.91 -21.13
CA LEU A 476 23.39 17.95 -20.03
C LEU A 476 22.14 17.83 -19.16
N LEU A 477 21.46 18.94 -18.87
CA LEU A 477 20.23 18.96 -18.08
C LEU A 477 19.13 18.18 -18.80
N GLY A 478 18.86 18.50 -20.07
CA GLY A 478 17.83 17.84 -20.87
C GLY A 478 18.16 16.37 -21.15
N GLY A 479 19.41 16.10 -21.54
CA GLY A 479 19.90 14.74 -21.78
C GLY A 479 19.84 13.88 -20.53
N GLY A 480 20.34 14.40 -19.41
CA GLY A 480 20.30 13.73 -18.10
C GLY A 480 18.88 13.48 -17.60
N ALA A 481 17.98 14.44 -17.82
CA ALA A 481 16.57 14.28 -17.48
C ALA A 481 15.87 13.20 -18.32
N LEU A 482 16.35 12.95 -19.54
CA LEU A 482 15.83 11.90 -20.41
C LEU A 482 16.42 10.52 -20.07
N VAL A 483 17.75 10.41 -20.02
CA VAL A 483 18.47 9.13 -19.93
C VAL A 483 18.63 8.63 -18.50
N GLY A 484 18.78 9.53 -17.53
CA GLY A 484 18.96 9.16 -16.12
C GLY A 484 17.81 8.30 -15.59
N PRO A 485 16.54 8.72 -15.71
CA PRO A 485 15.42 7.90 -15.26
C PRO A 485 15.22 6.61 -16.07
N LEU A 486 15.63 6.59 -17.34
CA LEU A 486 15.61 5.36 -18.16
C LEU A 486 16.56 4.31 -17.59
N VAL A 487 17.76 4.70 -17.11
CA VAL A 487 18.70 3.79 -16.44
C VAL A 487 18.04 3.15 -15.21
N VAL A 488 17.35 3.95 -14.39
CA VAL A 488 16.58 3.46 -13.23
C VAL A 488 15.45 2.51 -13.68
N GLY A 489 14.72 2.86 -14.73
CA GLY A 489 13.66 2.03 -15.29
C GLY A 489 14.15 0.66 -15.77
N VAL A 490 15.28 0.61 -16.48
CA VAL A 490 15.93 -0.64 -16.90
C VAL A 490 16.41 -1.43 -15.68
N TYR A 491 17.05 -0.77 -14.71
CA TYR A 491 17.48 -1.40 -13.46
C TYR A 491 16.32 -2.06 -12.72
N LEU A 492 15.19 -1.37 -12.54
CA LEU A 492 14.01 -1.90 -11.86
C LEU A 492 13.37 -3.05 -12.63
N LEU A 493 13.29 -2.95 -13.97
CA LEU A 493 12.76 -4.01 -14.83
C LEU A 493 13.55 -5.32 -14.68
N LEU A 494 14.88 -5.23 -14.73
CA LEU A 494 15.78 -6.38 -14.60
C LEU A 494 15.81 -6.91 -13.17
N SER A 495 15.95 -6.03 -12.19
CA SER A 495 15.93 -6.37 -10.76
C SER A 495 14.69 -7.17 -10.38
N LEU A 496 13.53 -6.76 -10.88
CA LEU A 496 12.28 -7.42 -10.61
C LEU A 496 12.14 -8.78 -11.30
N ASN A 497 12.29 -8.81 -12.63
CA ASN A 497 11.93 -10.01 -13.39
C ASN A 497 13.02 -11.09 -13.34
N VAL A 498 14.29 -10.70 -13.24
CA VAL A 498 15.43 -11.63 -13.24
C VAL A 498 15.82 -11.98 -11.80
N PHE A 499 15.91 -10.96 -10.94
CA PHE A 499 16.46 -11.12 -9.59
C PHE A 499 15.39 -11.18 -8.49
N SER A 500 14.12 -10.93 -8.80
CA SER A 500 13.02 -10.92 -7.80
C SER A 500 13.21 -9.88 -6.68
N CYS A 501 13.86 -8.77 -7.01
CA CYS A 501 14.12 -7.61 -6.15
C CYS A 501 13.30 -6.40 -6.61
N HIS A 502 13.14 -5.39 -5.76
CA HIS A 502 12.44 -4.14 -6.06
C HIS A 502 10.97 -4.24 -6.49
N PRO A 503 10.12 -5.15 -5.94
CA PRO A 503 8.70 -5.18 -6.33
C PRO A 503 7.93 -3.93 -5.96
N ASN A 504 8.32 -3.26 -4.87
CA ASN A 504 7.66 -2.04 -4.45
C ASN A 504 8.06 -0.88 -5.37
N GLU A 505 9.37 -0.63 -5.51
CA GLU A 505 9.92 0.48 -6.31
C GLU A 505 9.54 0.36 -7.80
N ALA A 506 9.56 -0.86 -8.36
CA ALA A 506 9.25 -1.09 -9.77
C ALA A 506 7.77 -0.90 -10.12
N PHE A 507 6.86 -0.91 -9.14
CA PHE A 507 5.43 -0.69 -9.37
C PHE A 507 4.94 0.66 -8.83
N SER A 508 5.55 1.19 -7.78
CA SER A 508 5.27 2.54 -7.31
C SER A 508 5.72 3.59 -8.33
N SER A 509 6.79 3.31 -9.10
CA SER A 509 7.22 4.13 -10.25
C SER A 509 6.18 4.22 -11.37
N LEU A 510 5.27 3.26 -11.44
CA LEU A 510 4.25 3.17 -12.48
C LEU A 510 2.92 3.79 -12.04
N SER A 511 2.73 4.02 -10.73
CA SER A 511 1.51 4.50 -10.08
C SER A 511 0.22 3.95 -10.71
N ILE A 512 0.20 2.64 -10.99
CA ILE A 512 -0.88 2.01 -11.77
C ILE A 512 -2.20 2.11 -10.96
N PRO A 513 -3.19 2.88 -11.43
CA PRO A 513 -4.41 3.11 -10.66
C PRO A 513 -5.53 2.13 -11.04
N ASP A 514 -5.20 1.08 -11.78
CA ASP A 514 -6.11 0.05 -12.26
C ASP A 514 -5.97 -1.22 -11.39
N TRP A 515 -6.74 -2.28 -11.72
CA TRP A 515 -6.73 -3.55 -11.00
C TRP A 515 -7.10 -3.45 -9.52
N LYS A 516 -8.13 -2.66 -9.24
CA LYS A 516 -8.66 -2.43 -7.89
C LYS A 516 -9.59 -3.56 -7.46
N ASN A 517 -9.74 -3.77 -6.17
CA ASN A 517 -10.58 -4.81 -5.63
C ASN A 517 -11.03 -4.52 -4.19
N PHE A 518 -12.12 -5.17 -3.81
CA PHE A 518 -12.59 -5.29 -2.43
C PHE A 518 -13.30 -6.62 -2.25
N LEU A 519 -13.60 -7.00 -1.01
CA LEU A 519 -14.37 -8.20 -0.72
C LEU A 519 -15.73 -7.82 -0.18
N ARG A 520 -16.76 -8.50 -0.68
CA ARG A 520 -18.10 -8.46 -0.09
C ARG A 520 -18.42 -9.82 0.51
N LEU A 521 -18.76 -9.83 1.77
CA LEU A 521 -19.00 -11.03 2.57
C LEU A 521 -20.48 -11.12 2.88
N HIS A 522 -21.02 -12.33 2.79
CA HIS A 522 -22.42 -12.62 3.06
C HIS A 522 -22.50 -13.81 4.01
N PHE A 523 -23.12 -13.58 5.17
CA PHE A 523 -23.52 -14.63 6.10
C PHE A 523 -24.97 -14.93 5.82
N ASP A 524 -25.25 -16.10 5.23
CA ASP A 524 -26.60 -16.49 4.85
C ASP A 524 -27.38 -17.12 6.02
N THR A 525 -28.65 -17.44 5.76
CA THR A 525 -29.58 -18.04 6.73
C THR A 525 -29.16 -19.44 7.21
N GLU A 526 -28.27 -20.12 6.49
CA GLU A 526 -27.73 -21.44 6.85
C GLU A 526 -26.41 -21.32 7.65
N GLY A 527 -25.88 -20.11 7.77
CA GLY A 527 -24.61 -19.82 8.44
C GLY A 527 -23.37 -20.07 7.59
N HIS A 528 -23.52 -20.22 6.27
CA HIS A 528 -22.39 -20.23 5.36
C HIS A 528 -21.87 -18.80 5.16
N LEU A 529 -20.55 -18.67 5.06
CA LEU A 529 -19.92 -17.44 4.65
C LEU A 529 -19.63 -17.52 3.16
N THR A 530 -20.25 -16.65 2.37
CA THR A 530 -19.89 -16.48 0.95
C THR A 530 -19.07 -15.22 0.77
N VAL A 531 -17.88 -15.35 0.17
CA VAL A 531 -16.99 -14.23 -0.16
C VAL A 531 -17.09 -13.94 -1.67
N TYR A 532 -17.46 -12.72 -2.01
CA TYR A 532 -17.53 -12.18 -3.36
C TYR A 532 -16.31 -11.27 -3.60
N PRO A 533 -15.26 -11.74 -4.29
CA PRO A 533 -14.11 -10.91 -4.62
C PRO A 533 -14.44 -10.02 -5.81
N VAL A 534 -14.66 -8.73 -5.57
CA VAL A 534 -15.08 -7.76 -6.59
C VAL A 534 -13.86 -7.03 -7.13
N GLY A 535 -13.69 -6.99 -8.45
CA GLY A 535 -12.54 -6.41 -9.12
C GLY A 535 -12.91 -5.37 -10.19
N PHE A 536 -12.01 -4.41 -10.38
CA PHE A 536 -12.07 -3.37 -11.40
C PHE A 536 -10.84 -3.49 -12.29
N ARG A 537 -11.00 -3.80 -13.57
CA ARG A 537 -9.84 -3.97 -14.46
C ARG A 537 -9.25 -2.61 -14.80
N ARG A 538 -10.10 -1.64 -15.05
CA ARG A 538 -9.77 -0.25 -15.27
C ARG A 538 -10.80 0.65 -14.62
N VAL A 539 -10.36 1.50 -13.70
CA VAL A 539 -11.26 2.45 -13.03
C VAL A 539 -11.54 3.66 -13.94
N PRO A 540 -12.67 4.36 -13.75
CA PRO A 540 -12.98 5.58 -14.48
C PRO A 540 -11.95 6.68 -14.23
N ARG A 541 -11.64 7.45 -15.27
CA ARG A 541 -10.77 8.65 -15.24
C ARG A 541 -11.53 9.93 -15.51
N ARG A 542 -12.79 9.81 -15.93
CA ARG A 542 -13.70 10.93 -16.17
C ARG A 542 -14.95 10.72 -15.35
N TRP A 543 -15.35 11.79 -14.67
CA TRP A 543 -16.46 11.81 -13.75
C TRP A 543 -17.41 12.92 -14.13
N LYS A 544 -18.70 12.68 -13.96
CA LYS A 544 -19.75 13.70 -14.07
C LYS A 544 -20.58 13.70 -12.80
N ARG A 545 -21.25 14.80 -12.49
CA ARG A 545 -22.18 14.81 -11.37
C ARG A 545 -23.35 13.86 -11.58
N GLY A 546 -23.77 13.22 -10.50
CA GLY A 546 -25.03 12.48 -10.45
C GLY A 546 -26.19 13.40 -10.84
N ARG A 547 -27.13 12.86 -11.62
CA ARG A 547 -28.28 13.63 -12.15
C ARG A 547 -29.50 13.59 -11.25
N SER A 548 -29.52 12.65 -10.31
CA SER A 548 -30.61 12.48 -9.37
C SER A 548 -30.10 12.52 -7.92
N PRO A 549 -30.96 12.89 -6.96
CA PRO A 549 -30.67 12.74 -5.54
C PRO A 549 -30.35 11.30 -5.11
N GLU A 550 -30.70 10.30 -5.91
CA GLU A 550 -30.49 8.88 -5.64
C GLU A 550 -29.16 8.34 -6.17
N GLU A 551 -28.41 9.15 -6.91
CA GLU A 551 -27.07 8.82 -7.37
C GLU A 551 -26.01 9.34 -6.39
N PRO A 552 -24.81 8.72 -6.35
CA PRO A 552 -23.65 9.33 -5.72
C PRO A 552 -23.34 10.70 -6.34
N VAL A 553 -22.54 11.51 -5.63
CA VAL A 553 -22.20 12.87 -6.09
C VAL A 553 -21.53 12.81 -7.47
N TRP A 554 -20.67 11.82 -7.70
CA TRP A 554 -20.01 11.58 -8.98
C TRP A 554 -20.34 10.21 -9.52
N VAL A 555 -20.58 10.14 -10.82
CA VAL A 555 -20.76 8.89 -11.55
C VAL A 555 -19.78 8.84 -12.72
N PRO A 556 -19.37 7.65 -13.17
CA PRO A 556 -18.50 7.53 -14.33
C PRO A 556 -19.11 8.24 -15.55
N ASP A 557 -18.29 9.06 -16.23
CA ASP A 557 -18.69 9.68 -17.49
C ASP A 557 -18.75 8.59 -18.59
N PRO A 558 -19.89 8.36 -19.26
CA PRO A 558 -19.99 7.41 -20.36
C PRO A 558 -19.00 7.67 -21.51
N ALA A 559 -18.45 8.89 -21.61
CA ALA A 559 -17.39 9.20 -22.56
C ALA A 559 -16.05 8.48 -22.25
N ASP A 560 -15.83 7.99 -21.03
CA ASP A 560 -14.68 7.11 -20.72
C ASP A 560 -15.00 5.65 -21.07
N THR A 561 -15.02 5.37 -22.38
CA THR A 561 -15.31 4.04 -22.94
C THR A 561 -14.33 2.94 -22.54
N ARG A 562 -13.20 3.30 -21.91
CA ARG A 562 -12.18 2.34 -21.47
C ARG A 562 -12.37 1.89 -20.03
N ALA A 563 -13.17 2.61 -19.23
CA ALA A 563 -13.53 2.19 -17.88
C ALA A 563 -14.29 0.86 -17.92
N THR A 564 -14.02 -0.01 -16.95
CA THR A 564 -14.72 -1.30 -16.85
C THR A 564 -15.64 -1.30 -15.64
N PRO A 565 -16.86 -1.85 -15.75
CA PRO A 565 -17.72 -2.04 -14.58
C PRO A 565 -17.08 -3.05 -13.60
N PRO A 566 -17.45 -3.00 -12.31
CA PRO A 566 -17.04 -4.00 -11.33
C PRO A 566 -17.55 -5.39 -11.75
N ARG A 567 -16.72 -6.41 -11.56
CA ARG A 567 -17.02 -7.82 -11.85
C ARG A 567 -16.41 -8.73 -10.79
N LEU A 568 -16.88 -9.96 -10.69
CA LEU A 568 -16.21 -10.93 -9.82
C LEU A 568 -14.86 -11.34 -10.41
N ILE A 569 -13.83 -11.35 -9.58
CA ILE A 569 -12.48 -11.79 -9.93
C ILE A 569 -12.45 -13.31 -10.17
N GLU A 570 -13.18 -14.05 -9.33
CA GLU A 570 -13.43 -15.48 -9.39
C GLU A 570 -14.86 -15.76 -8.90
N PRO A 571 -15.44 -16.95 -9.17
CA PRO A 571 -16.77 -17.30 -8.66
C PRO A 571 -16.88 -17.14 -7.13
N PRO A 572 -18.10 -16.92 -6.59
CA PRO A 572 -18.30 -16.77 -5.14
C PRO A 572 -17.68 -17.93 -4.35
N ILE A 573 -16.93 -17.60 -3.31
CA ILE A 573 -16.21 -18.58 -2.48
C ILE A 573 -17.10 -18.89 -1.28
N VAL A 574 -17.70 -20.08 -1.26
CA VAL A 574 -18.55 -20.54 -0.16
C VAL A 574 -17.70 -21.29 0.86
N ILE A 575 -17.64 -20.76 2.07
CA ILE A 575 -16.86 -21.30 3.18
C ILE A 575 -17.82 -21.99 4.15
N GLY A 576 -17.85 -23.31 4.04
CA GLY A 576 -18.62 -24.20 4.91
C GLY A 576 -18.06 -24.30 6.33
N ARG A 577 -18.64 -25.19 7.15
CA ARG A 577 -18.01 -25.57 8.42
C ARG A 577 -16.75 -26.39 8.13
N THR A 578 -15.59 -25.87 8.52
CA THR A 578 -14.29 -26.52 8.40
C THR A 578 -14.35 -27.94 8.98
N LYS A 579 -13.72 -28.92 8.32
CA LYS A 579 -13.64 -30.31 8.85
C LYS A 579 -12.68 -30.44 10.05
N ALA A 580 -11.85 -29.44 10.30
CA ALA A 580 -10.88 -29.42 11.38
C ALA A 580 -11.55 -29.09 12.73
N LEU A 581 -11.44 -30.00 13.70
CA LEU A 581 -11.88 -29.76 15.07
C LEU A 581 -10.97 -28.70 15.73
N PRO A 582 -11.52 -27.79 16.57
CA PRO A 582 -10.73 -26.86 17.35
C PRO A 582 -9.79 -27.64 18.28
N VAL A 583 -8.49 -27.36 18.19
CA VAL A 583 -7.50 -27.88 19.14
C VAL A 583 -7.61 -27.04 20.42
N LYS A 584 -7.71 -27.69 21.58
CA LYS A 584 -7.64 -26.98 22.87
C LYS A 584 -6.26 -26.31 22.97
N PRO A 585 -6.17 -25.02 23.32
CA PRO A 585 -4.90 -24.41 23.67
C PRO A 585 -4.28 -25.22 24.81
N GLU A 586 -3.02 -25.63 24.69
CA GLU A 586 -2.32 -26.23 25.82
C GLU A 586 -2.12 -25.16 26.90
N THR A 587 -2.84 -25.30 28.01
CA THR A 587 -2.84 -24.37 29.15
C THR A 587 -1.75 -24.73 30.17
N GLY A 588 -0.51 -24.89 29.72
CA GLY A 588 0.63 -25.16 30.61
C GLY A 588 1.75 -24.12 30.41
N PRO A 589 2.40 -23.62 31.47
CA PRO A 589 3.70 -22.98 31.31
C PRO A 589 4.68 -24.00 30.70
N PRO A 590 5.66 -23.57 29.88
CA PRO A 590 6.61 -24.49 29.26
C PRO A 590 7.31 -25.31 30.35
N GLY A 591 7.29 -26.62 30.19
CA GLY A 591 8.07 -27.52 31.04
C GLY A 591 9.57 -27.28 30.81
N PRO A 592 10.44 -27.56 31.80
CA PRO A 592 11.88 -27.28 31.71
C PRO A 592 12.63 -28.04 30.60
N THR A 593 11.97 -28.96 29.89
CA THR A 593 12.58 -29.91 28.96
C THR A 593 12.62 -29.46 27.49
N ASP A 594 12.00 -28.34 27.12
CA ASP A 594 12.07 -27.81 25.74
C ASP A 594 13.22 -26.80 25.52
N MET A 595 14.09 -26.62 26.53
CA MET A 595 15.34 -25.90 26.37
C MET A 595 16.51 -26.88 26.32
N MET A 596 17.19 -26.88 25.17
CA MET A 596 18.40 -27.63 24.83
C MET A 596 18.19 -29.08 24.39
N VAL A 597 18.40 -29.35 23.09
CA VAL A 597 19.54 -30.17 22.60
C VAL A 597 19.81 -29.79 21.14
N ASP A 598 20.81 -28.93 20.91
CA ASP A 598 21.56 -28.90 19.65
C ASP A 598 22.61 -30.04 19.74
N GLU A 599 22.29 -31.21 19.22
CA GLU A 599 23.28 -32.28 19.04
C GLU A 599 23.91 -32.13 17.65
N HIS A 600 25.08 -31.49 17.61
CA HIS A 600 26.02 -31.65 16.50
C HIS A 600 26.52 -33.10 16.46
N PRO A 601 26.50 -33.79 15.29
CA PRO A 601 27.21 -35.06 15.16
C PRO A 601 28.73 -34.80 15.18
N PRO A 602 29.53 -35.64 15.87
CA PRO A 602 30.97 -35.48 15.90
C PRO A 602 31.56 -35.83 14.53
N GLY A 603 32.37 -34.92 14.00
CA GLY A 603 33.16 -35.15 12.80
C GLY A 603 34.12 -36.33 12.99
N GLY A 604 33.97 -37.33 12.14
CA GLY A 604 34.96 -38.39 11.94
C GLY A 604 36.06 -37.91 11.00
N ALA A 605 37.30 -38.19 11.41
CA ALA A 605 38.52 -37.94 10.67
C ALA A 605 38.60 -38.76 9.36
N VAL A 606 39.00 -38.12 8.26
CA VAL A 606 40.25 -38.30 7.48
C VAL A 606 40.15 -37.41 6.25
#